data_AF-A0A8X6F976-F1
#
_entry.id   AF-A0A8X6F976-F1
#
_cell.length_a   1.000
_cell.length_b   1.000
_cell.length_c   1.000
_cell.angle_alpha   90.00
_cell.angle_beta   90.00
_cell.angle_gamma   90.00
#
_symmetry.space_group_name_H-M   'P 1'
#
loop_
_entity.id
_entity.type
_entity.pdbx_description
1 polymer ?
#
loop_
_entity_poly.entity_id
_entity_poly.type
_entity_poly.pdbx_seq_one_letter_code
_entity_poly.pdbx_strand_id
1 'polypeptide(L)'
;MLKNFSWLKSMRWGEGKERWVRPIKNILCILNDEIIPVSFAGITASNTTYGHRFLSSGTALTVKAPKDYFELLEKNSVILQMDKRKQFILDQINKFTKEQNLQLEKNDYLLNELTGLIEWPIVLFGEVNQEKSFGLPKEVILSIVNTQQKYLALSNGKRISHFVTVVNVNNGEVVKGHERILEARLADAQFLISQDKKENLDYYVKKLGSILFHASLGSVGEKVKRITALSKYIAIFIPHASLIKVERAAYLAKADLATSIVREFPELQGVMGGYYASYFQEDKEVVEAITEHYKPIGPEQECPKSPSAIAVSIADKVDSLVGLIAAGEKISGSYDQFGLRRMTIGIIRTILENNLHVPIRLMIDKSVSLYSRLLFNKNTASVDKPNRKQISELVFRFCLERFKVILKNRDIRQDVVDSILYKIDINDLLTAEKRTVILDRYLSTPEGEQILSTYKRVSNMMSKARKSDGTTYSASYGKRFLIESEEIALSNCAITACKNIKQAIKNNHFNVALDELAGFAPFINQFMDSIKINCDSDKLRRNRLSLLENVVSIFHLVADFNLIQFKQWINAQAI
;
A
#
# COMPACT_ATOMS: atom_id res chain seq x y z
N MET A 1 14.64 -34.49 1.98
CA MET A 1 13.39 -33.74 1.74
C MET A 1 12.60 -33.52 3.03
N LEU A 2 12.01 -34.56 3.64
CA LEU A 2 11.14 -34.42 4.84
C LEU A 2 11.83 -33.72 6.04
N LYS A 3 13.11 -34.02 6.33
CA LYS A 3 13.87 -33.35 7.42
C LYS A 3 14.06 -31.84 7.24
N ASN A 4 14.11 -31.37 6.00
CA ASN A 4 14.41 -29.97 5.66
C ASN A 4 13.14 -29.19 5.25
N PHE A 5 11.97 -29.81 5.30
CA PHE A 5 10.71 -29.16 4.94
C PHE A 5 10.32 -28.17 6.04
N SER A 6 10.29 -26.88 5.72
CA SER A 6 10.02 -25.83 6.69
C SER A 6 8.53 -25.51 6.76
N TRP A 7 7.93 -25.66 7.95
CA TRP A 7 6.60 -25.18 8.26
C TRP A 7 6.66 -23.85 9.02
N LEU A 8 5.74 -22.93 8.75
CA LEU A 8 5.60 -21.67 9.52
C LEU A 8 5.38 -21.93 11.02
N LYS A 9 4.62 -22.99 11.34
CA LYS A 9 4.48 -23.54 12.69
C LYS A 9 4.71 -25.03 12.64
N SER A 10 5.57 -25.54 13.51
CA SER A 10 5.86 -26.97 13.64
C SER A 10 5.82 -27.37 15.11
N MET A 11 5.59 -28.65 15.36
CA MET A 11 5.61 -29.26 16.69
C MET A 11 6.51 -30.49 16.68
N ARG A 12 6.95 -30.88 17.88
CA ARG A 12 7.45 -32.22 18.18
C ARG A 12 6.34 -33.01 18.86
N TRP A 13 6.38 -34.33 18.77
CA TRP A 13 5.39 -35.19 19.41
C TRP A 13 6.04 -36.38 20.10
N GLY A 14 5.51 -36.77 21.26
CA GLY A 14 6.12 -37.80 22.11
C GLY A 14 7.56 -37.44 22.50
N GLU A 15 8.45 -38.42 22.43
CA GLU A 15 9.88 -38.26 22.70
C GLU A 15 10.72 -37.94 21.44
N GLY A 16 10.07 -37.80 20.28
CA GLY A 16 10.71 -37.57 18.99
C GLY A 16 11.38 -36.20 18.87
N LYS A 17 12.49 -36.12 18.12
CA LYS A 17 13.21 -34.86 17.85
C LYS A 17 12.73 -34.18 16.56
N GLU A 18 12.05 -34.95 15.70
CA GLU A 18 11.50 -34.56 14.42
C GLU A 18 10.44 -33.48 14.57
N ARG A 19 10.44 -32.52 13.63
CA ARG A 19 9.48 -31.41 13.60
C ARG A 19 8.56 -31.58 12.40
N TRP A 20 7.25 -31.47 12.62
CA TRP A 20 6.24 -31.50 11.56
C TRP A 20 5.04 -30.63 11.94
N VAL A 21 4.11 -30.40 11.00
CA VAL A 21 2.91 -29.60 11.26
C VAL A 21 1.91 -30.31 12.20
N ARG A 22 1.90 -31.66 12.19
CA ARG A 22 1.08 -32.54 13.05
C ARG A 22 1.79 -33.90 13.20
N PRO A 23 1.43 -34.73 14.19
CA PRO A 23 1.97 -36.09 14.31
C PRO A 23 1.71 -36.90 13.04
N ILE A 24 2.77 -37.47 12.46
CA ILE A 24 2.65 -38.33 11.28
C ILE A 24 2.11 -39.69 11.73
N LYS A 25 1.13 -40.23 10.99
CA LYS A 25 0.50 -41.53 11.27
C LYS A 25 0.76 -42.58 10.19
N ASN A 26 1.01 -42.13 8.97
CA ASN A 26 1.24 -42.98 7.81
C ASN A 26 2.10 -42.24 6.78
N ILE A 27 2.93 -42.96 6.04
CA ILE A 27 3.67 -42.44 4.89
C ILE A 27 3.37 -43.36 3.71
N LEU A 28 2.75 -42.81 2.67
CA LEU A 28 2.57 -43.51 1.41
C LEU A 28 3.69 -43.08 0.46
N CYS A 29 4.49 -44.03 -0.04
CA CYS A 29 5.55 -43.75 -1.00
C CYS A 29 5.70 -44.90 -1.99
N ILE A 30 5.19 -44.71 -3.20
CA ILE A 30 5.24 -45.70 -4.28
C ILE A 30 5.79 -45.05 -5.55
N LEU A 31 6.49 -45.83 -6.36
CA LEU A 31 6.87 -45.48 -7.72
C LEU A 31 6.42 -46.62 -8.63
N ASN A 32 5.49 -46.31 -9.53
CA ASN A 32 4.72 -47.33 -10.25
C ASN A 32 4.02 -48.27 -9.25
N ASP A 33 4.36 -49.55 -9.27
CA ASP A 33 3.83 -50.60 -8.41
C ASP A 33 4.78 -51.00 -7.26
N GLU A 34 5.93 -50.34 -7.14
CA GLU A 34 6.93 -50.62 -6.10
C GLU A 34 6.88 -49.64 -4.93
N ILE A 35 7.00 -50.16 -3.71
CA ILE A 35 7.11 -49.37 -2.48
C ILE A 35 8.55 -48.86 -2.35
N ILE A 36 8.71 -47.55 -2.18
CA ILE A 36 10.02 -46.97 -1.88
C ILE A 36 10.23 -46.98 -0.35
N PRO A 37 11.28 -47.64 0.19
CA PRO A 37 11.49 -47.80 1.62
C PRO A 37 12.04 -46.52 2.27
N VAL A 38 11.21 -45.47 2.33
CA VAL A 38 11.54 -44.21 3.00
C VAL A 38 11.05 -44.27 4.44
N SER A 39 11.92 -43.99 5.40
CA SER A 39 11.52 -43.88 6.81
C SER A 39 11.70 -42.46 7.34
N PHE A 40 10.71 -41.97 8.09
CA PHE A 40 10.76 -40.68 8.77
C PHE A 40 9.94 -40.71 10.05
N ALA A 41 10.48 -40.11 11.12
CA ALA A 41 9.86 -40.03 12.43
C ALA A 41 9.33 -41.39 12.96
N GLY A 42 10.11 -42.46 12.77
CA GLY A 42 9.78 -43.82 13.21
C GLY A 42 8.76 -44.55 12.34
N ILE A 43 8.30 -43.96 11.23
CA ILE A 43 7.34 -44.59 10.30
C ILE A 43 8.07 -44.91 9.00
N THR A 44 7.94 -46.15 8.55
CA THR A 44 8.41 -46.60 7.24
C THR A 44 7.27 -46.51 6.24
N ALA A 45 7.58 -46.02 5.04
CA ALA A 45 6.60 -45.86 3.99
C ALA A 45 6.05 -47.21 3.50
N SER A 46 4.78 -47.19 3.13
CA SER A 46 4.07 -48.34 2.56
C SER A 46 3.24 -47.90 1.34
N ASN A 47 2.47 -48.83 0.78
CA ASN A 47 1.45 -48.56 -0.22
C ASN A 47 0.04 -48.38 0.38
N THR A 48 -0.07 -48.20 1.69
CA THR A 48 -1.37 -48.08 2.36
C THR A 48 -1.76 -46.63 2.58
N THR A 49 -3.04 -46.30 2.45
CA THR A 49 -3.65 -45.02 2.82
C THR A 49 -4.95 -45.26 3.58
N TYR A 50 -5.60 -44.19 4.03
CA TYR A 50 -6.88 -44.26 4.73
C TYR A 50 -7.86 -43.26 4.11
N GLY A 51 -9.13 -43.63 4.09
CA GLY A 51 -10.22 -42.72 3.73
C GLY A 51 -10.60 -41.80 4.90
N HIS A 52 -11.73 -41.12 4.74
CA HIS A 52 -12.20 -40.20 5.77
C HIS A 52 -12.53 -40.91 7.08
N ARG A 53 -12.08 -40.36 8.20
CA ARG A 53 -12.14 -41.01 9.53
C ARG A 53 -13.54 -41.48 9.94
N PHE A 54 -14.58 -40.72 9.56
CA PHE A 54 -15.96 -41.00 9.99
C PHE A 54 -16.88 -41.44 8.85
N LEU A 55 -16.51 -41.17 7.59
CA LEU A 55 -17.36 -41.45 6.42
C LEU A 55 -16.86 -42.66 5.61
N SER A 56 -15.76 -43.27 6.02
CA SER A 56 -15.22 -44.50 5.44
C SER A 56 -15.20 -45.62 6.48
N SER A 57 -14.89 -46.84 6.04
CA SER A 57 -14.80 -48.02 6.89
C SER A 57 -13.69 -47.97 7.95
N GLY A 58 -12.78 -47.00 7.87
CA GLY A 58 -11.60 -46.90 8.75
C GLY A 58 -10.53 -47.97 8.50
N THR A 59 -10.74 -48.84 7.51
CA THR A 59 -9.78 -49.88 7.12
C THR A 59 -8.67 -49.31 6.22
N ALA A 60 -7.50 -49.95 6.24
CA ALA A 60 -6.39 -49.56 5.38
C ALA A 60 -6.73 -49.84 3.91
N LEU A 61 -6.53 -48.83 3.06
CA LEU A 61 -6.74 -48.89 1.62
C LEU A 61 -5.40 -49.12 0.93
N THR A 62 -5.30 -50.12 0.06
CA THR A 62 -4.06 -50.43 -0.66
C THR A 62 -4.03 -49.71 -2.01
N VAL A 63 -2.97 -48.93 -2.25
CA VAL A 63 -2.74 -48.19 -3.50
C VAL A 63 -1.80 -49.00 -4.37
N LYS A 64 -2.26 -49.44 -5.54
CA LYS A 64 -1.45 -50.27 -6.46
C LYS A 64 -0.61 -49.42 -7.39
N ALA A 65 -1.19 -48.33 -7.92
CA ALA A 65 -0.49 -47.36 -8.74
C ALA A 65 -0.82 -45.92 -8.32
N PRO A 66 0.03 -44.92 -8.65
CA PRO A 66 -0.20 -43.52 -8.29
C PRO A 66 -1.54 -42.96 -8.79
N LYS A 67 -2.06 -43.47 -9.92
CA LYS A 67 -3.36 -43.05 -10.47
C LYS A 67 -4.53 -43.47 -9.59
N ASP A 68 -4.45 -44.64 -8.97
CA ASP A 68 -5.51 -45.18 -8.12
C ASP A 68 -5.70 -44.35 -6.85
N TYR A 69 -4.66 -43.65 -6.40
CA TYR A 69 -4.66 -42.92 -5.14
C TYR A 69 -5.80 -41.90 -5.05
N PHE A 70 -6.00 -41.10 -6.11
CA PHE A 70 -7.02 -40.06 -6.13
C PHE A 70 -8.43 -40.66 -6.17
N GLU A 71 -8.68 -41.64 -7.04
CA GLU A 71 -9.99 -42.29 -7.15
C GLU A 71 -10.36 -43.07 -5.89
N LEU A 72 -9.38 -43.73 -5.26
CA LEU A 72 -9.59 -44.52 -4.06
C LEU A 72 -9.93 -43.62 -2.86
N LEU A 73 -9.26 -42.48 -2.72
CA LEU A 73 -9.60 -41.47 -1.71
C LEU A 73 -11.00 -40.91 -1.93
N GLU A 74 -11.35 -40.54 -3.17
CA GLU A 74 -12.66 -39.96 -3.47
C GLU A 74 -13.81 -40.94 -3.23
N LYS A 75 -13.64 -42.22 -3.61
CA LYS A 75 -14.58 -43.30 -3.27
C LYS A 75 -14.75 -43.53 -1.76
N ASN A 76 -13.77 -43.10 -0.96
CA ASN A 76 -13.79 -43.19 0.50
C ASN A 76 -13.91 -41.81 1.16
N SER A 77 -14.63 -40.90 0.48
CA SER A 77 -15.00 -39.58 0.99
C SER A 77 -13.81 -38.67 1.29
N VAL A 78 -12.80 -38.60 0.41
CA VAL A 78 -11.68 -37.65 0.54
C VAL A 78 -11.37 -37.05 -0.82
N ILE A 79 -11.52 -35.73 -0.96
CA ILE A 79 -11.08 -35.00 -2.15
C ILE A 79 -9.73 -34.36 -1.82
N LEU A 80 -8.65 -34.89 -2.42
CA LEU A 80 -7.29 -34.45 -2.10
C LEU A 80 -6.94 -33.07 -2.68
N GLN A 81 -7.36 -32.82 -3.93
CA GLN A 81 -7.04 -31.58 -4.64
C GLN A 81 -7.86 -30.40 -4.10
N MET A 82 -7.17 -29.35 -3.64
CA MET A 82 -7.80 -28.16 -3.05
C MET A 82 -8.73 -27.45 -4.04
N ASP A 83 -8.31 -27.29 -5.30
CA ASP A 83 -9.15 -26.63 -6.32
C ASP A 83 -10.43 -27.42 -6.60
N LYS A 84 -10.33 -28.77 -6.64
CA LYS A 84 -11.50 -29.64 -6.81
C LYS A 84 -12.45 -29.53 -5.61
N ARG A 85 -11.94 -29.46 -4.37
CA ARG A 85 -12.77 -29.21 -3.17
C ARG A 85 -13.47 -27.86 -3.22
N LYS A 86 -12.73 -26.81 -3.59
CA LYS A 86 -13.27 -25.45 -3.70
C LYS A 86 -14.41 -25.42 -4.71
N GLN A 87 -14.20 -26.02 -5.87
CA GLN A 87 -15.22 -26.10 -6.91
C GLN A 87 -16.44 -26.90 -6.43
N PHE A 88 -16.24 -28.03 -5.75
CA PHE A 88 -17.33 -28.84 -5.20
C PHE A 88 -18.18 -28.09 -4.15
N ILE A 89 -17.57 -27.24 -3.32
CA ILE A 89 -18.30 -26.34 -2.41
C ILE A 89 -19.09 -25.30 -3.22
N LEU A 90 -18.44 -24.64 -4.17
CA LEU A 90 -19.06 -23.61 -4.99
C LEU A 90 -20.23 -24.15 -5.81
N ASP A 91 -20.14 -25.35 -6.38
CA ASP A 91 -21.20 -25.95 -7.19
C ASP A 91 -22.46 -26.19 -6.36
N GLN A 92 -22.32 -26.67 -5.11
CA GLN A 92 -23.44 -26.82 -4.17
C GLN A 92 -24.07 -25.47 -3.82
N ILE A 93 -23.25 -24.45 -3.52
CA ILE A 93 -23.73 -23.09 -3.22
C ILE A 93 -24.43 -22.48 -4.44
N ASN A 94 -23.85 -22.61 -5.62
CA ASN A 94 -24.36 -22.08 -6.89
C ASN A 94 -25.71 -22.72 -7.26
N LYS A 95 -25.87 -24.02 -6.98
CA LYS A 95 -27.15 -24.70 -7.16
C LYS A 95 -28.23 -24.09 -6.27
N PHE A 96 -27.97 -23.99 -4.97
CA PHE A 96 -28.92 -23.44 -4.00
C PHE A 96 -29.26 -21.97 -4.28
N THR A 97 -28.24 -21.15 -4.56
CA THR A 97 -28.41 -19.72 -4.84
C THR A 97 -29.22 -19.45 -6.10
N LYS A 98 -29.07 -20.27 -7.15
CA LYS A 98 -29.93 -20.20 -8.35
C LYS A 98 -31.38 -20.55 -8.05
N GLU A 99 -31.63 -21.58 -7.25
CA GLU A 99 -32.99 -22.00 -6.87
C GLU A 99 -33.70 -20.95 -6.01
N GLN A 100 -32.96 -20.24 -5.15
CA GLN A 100 -33.51 -19.26 -4.19
C GLN A 100 -33.37 -17.78 -4.63
N ASN A 101 -32.85 -17.52 -5.83
CA ASN A 101 -32.51 -16.16 -6.31
C ASN A 101 -31.61 -15.37 -5.34
N LEU A 102 -30.59 -16.04 -4.79
CA LEU A 102 -29.61 -15.46 -3.88
C LEU A 102 -28.25 -15.31 -4.56
N GLN A 103 -27.35 -14.59 -3.92
CA GLN A 103 -25.96 -14.41 -4.31
C GLN A 103 -25.04 -14.64 -3.12
N LEU A 104 -23.89 -15.28 -3.38
CA LEU A 104 -22.84 -15.45 -2.39
C LEU A 104 -22.09 -14.12 -2.20
N GLU A 105 -22.02 -13.63 -0.97
CA GLU A 105 -21.20 -12.46 -0.63
C GLU A 105 -19.72 -12.82 -0.76
N LYS A 106 -18.97 -12.03 -1.52
CA LYS A 106 -17.57 -12.36 -1.87
C LYS A 106 -16.69 -12.40 -0.62
N ASN A 107 -16.17 -13.59 -0.31
CA ASN A 107 -15.19 -13.79 0.74
C ASN A 107 -14.24 -14.94 0.40
N ASP A 108 -13.31 -14.69 -0.52
CA ASP A 108 -12.36 -15.69 -1.02
C ASP A 108 -11.45 -16.24 0.09
N TYR A 109 -11.10 -15.40 1.07
CA TYR A 109 -10.29 -15.79 2.21
C TYR A 109 -11.01 -16.88 3.03
N LEU A 110 -12.25 -16.63 3.43
CA LEU A 110 -13.02 -17.58 4.22
C LEU A 110 -13.35 -18.85 3.42
N LEU A 111 -13.66 -18.71 2.12
CA LEU A 111 -13.88 -19.87 1.25
C LEU A 111 -12.63 -20.76 1.17
N ASN A 112 -11.44 -20.17 1.03
CA ASN A 112 -10.18 -20.92 1.02
C ASN A 112 -9.89 -21.54 2.40
N GLU A 113 -10.18 -20.84 3.50
CA GLU A 113 -10.05 -21.38 4.86
C GLU A 113 -10.94 -22.61 5.06
N LEU A 114 -12.24 -22.50 4.74
CA LEU A 114 -13.20 -23.61 4.84
C LEU A 114 -12.79 -24.80 3.95
N THR A 115 -12.31 -24.54 2.73
CA THR A 115 -11.79 -25.56 1.81
C THR A 115 -10.54 -26.27 2.38
N GLY A 116 -9.72 -25.56 3.14
CA GLY A 116 -8.50 -26.10 3.75
C GLY A 116 -8.76 -26.93 5.02
N LEU A 117 -9.90 -26.72 5.69
CA LEU A 117 -10.24 -27.38 6.95
C LEU A 117 -10.90 -28.76 6.79
N ILE A 118 -11.35 -29.09 5.58
CA ILE A 118 -12.28 -30.20 5.33
C ILE A 118 -11.77 -31.06 4.18
N GLU A 119 -11.89 -32.37 4.33
CA GLU A 119 -11.47 -33.37 3.33
C GLU A 119 -12.64 -33.79 2.42
N TRP A 120 -13.86 -33.80 2.96
CA TRP A 120 -15.10 -34.05 2.23
C TRP A 120 -16.15 -32.98 2.53
N PRO A 121 -16.28 -31.96 1.66
CA PRO A 121 -17.16 -30.84 1.92
C PRO A 121 -18.64 -31.18 1.75
N ILE A 122 -19.38 -31.18 2.86
CA ILE A 122 -20.85 -31.17 2.88
C ILE A 122 -21.30 -29.74 3.19
N VAL A 123 -21.99 -29.14 2.24
CA VAL A 123 -22.49 -27.76 2.37
C VAL A 123 -23.85 -27.77 3.04
N LEU A 124 -23.99 -27.03 4.14
CA LEU A 124 -25.23 -26.86 4.86
C LEU A 124 -25.70 -25.42 4.76
N PHE A 125 -27.00 -25.25 4.57
CA PHE A 125 -27.66 -23.94 4.45
C PHE A 125 -28.51 -23.72 5.69
N GLY A 126 -28.34 -22.57 6.33
CA GLY A 126 -29.17 -22.14 7.46
C GLY A 126 -29.78 -20.77 7.19
N GLU A 127 -30.87 -20.48 7.87
CA GLU A 127 -31.57 -19.20 7.75
C GLU A 127 -31.05 -18.17 8.75
N VAL A 128 -30.95 -16.91 8.31
CA VAL A 128 -30.68 -15.80 9.21
C VAL A 128 -31.99 -15.32 9.79
N ASN A 129 -32.11 -15.26 11.13
CA ASN A 129 -33.33 -14.79 11.78
C ASN A 129 -33.66 -13.34 11.32
N GLN A 130 -34.78 -13.20 10.63
CA GLN A 130 -35.18 -11.94 10.00
C GLN A 130 -35.70 -10.91 11.03
N GLU A 131 -36.17 -11.34 12.19
CA GLU A 131 -36.59 -10.44 13.27
C GLU A 131 -35.36 -9.86 13.99
N LYS A 132 -34.41 -10.71 14.37
CA LYS A 132 -33.19 -10.28 15.10
C LYS A 132 -32.19 -9.52 14.22
N SER A 133 -32.25 -9.72 12.90
CA SER A 133 -31.48 -8.91 11.94
C SER A 133 -32.15 -7.59 11.57
N PHE A 134 -33.40 -7.35 11.99
CA PHE A 134 -34.13 -6.16 11.60
C PHE A 134 -33.48 -4.88 12.16
N GLY A 135 -33.24 -3.91 11.27
CA GLY A 135 -32.62 -2.63 11.60
C GLY A 135 -31.10 -2.68 11.79
N LEU A 136 -30.46 -3.85 11.65
CA LEU A 136 -29.00 -3.97 11.65
C LEU A 136 -28.42 -3.59 10.29
N PRO A 137 -27.32 -2.83 10.25
CA PRO A 137 -26.51 -2.66 9.04
C PRO A 137 -26.06 -3.99 8.43
N LYS A 138 -25.94 -4.03 7.11
CA LYS A 138 -25.49 -5.23 6.37
C LYS A 138 -24.09 -5.66 6.84
N GLU A 139 -23.21 -4.70 7.09
CA GLU A 139 -21.82 -4.89 7.51
C GLU A 139 -21.73 -5.53 8.90
N VAL A 140 -22.66 -5.19 9.82
CA VAL A 140 -22.76 -5.84 11.14
C VAL A 140 -23.14 -7.30 10.98
N ILE A 141 -24.17 -7.59 10.18
CA ILE A 141 -24.59 -8.97 9.92
C ILE A 141 -23.46 -9.75 9.24
N LEU A 142 -22.78 -9.16 8.24
CA LEU A 142 -21.62 -9.77 7.59
C LEU A 142 -20.51 -10.08 8.58
N SER A 143 -20.18 -9.18 9.51
CA SER A 143 -19.11 -9.46 10.46
C SER A 143 -19.47 -10.58 11.43
N ILE A 144 -20.72 -10.63 11.91
CA ILE A 144 -21.18 -11.72 12.78
C ILE A 144 -21.09 -13.06 12.03
N VAL A 145 -21.60 -13.12 10.80
CA VAL A 145 -21.64 -14.34 9.97
C VAL A 145 -20.23 -14.78 9.57
N ASN A 146 -19.43 -13.89 9.00
CA ASN A 146 -18.12 -14.22 8.44
C ASN A 146 -17.01 -14.32 9.50
N THR A 147 -16.94 -13.37 10.43
CA THR A 147 -15.79 -13.22 11.33
C THR A 147 -15.98 -14.05 12.61
N GLN A 148 -17.09 -13.87 13.31
CA GLN A 148 -17.30 -14.56 14.59
C GLN A 148 -17.67 -16.03 14.41
N GLN A 149 -18.43 -16.36 13.35
CA GLN A 149 -18.96 -17.70 13.13
C GLN A 149 -18.30 -18.48 12.00
N LYS A 150 -17.51 -17.83 11.13
CA LYS A 150 -16.86 -18.45 9.97
C LYS A 150 -17.85 -19.10 8.98
N TYR A 151 -19.01 -18.49 8.80
CA TYR A 151 -19.98 -18.87 7.77
C TYR A 151 -19.88 -17.94 6.57
N LEU A 152 -20.25 -18.42 5.39
CA LEU A 152 -20.40 -17.59 4.20
C LEU A 152 -21.82 -17.01 4.14
N ALA A 153 -21.96 -15.72 3.88
CA ALA A 153 -23.28 -15.07 3.78
C ALA A 153 -23.88 -15.19 2.38
N LEU A 154 -25.19 -15.44 2.30
CA LEU A 154 -25.98 -15.34 1.08
C LEU A 154 -26.97 -14.18 1.19
N SER A 155 -27.07 -13.37 0.14
CA SER A 155 -27.95 -12.20 0.10
C SER A 155 -28.79 -12.15 -1.17
N ASN A 156 -29.86 -11.36 -1.13
CA ASN A 156 -30.62 -10.97 -2.32
C ASN A 156 -30.14 -9.62 -2.90
N GLY A 157 -28.88 -9.25 -2.65
CA GLY A 157 -28.28 -7.96 -3.01
C GLY A 157 -28.48 -6.87 -1.95
N LYS A 158 -29.61 -6.85 -1.23
CA LYS A 158 -29.87 -5.87 -0.15
C LYS A 158 -29.74 -6.48 1.24
N ARG A 159 -30.31 -7.66 1.44
CA ARG A 159 -30.44 -8.30 2.75
C ARG A 159 -29.82 -9.68 2.74
N ILE A 160 -29.13 -10.00 3.83
CA ILE A 160 -28.60 -11.34 4.08
C ILE A 160 -29.75 -12.17 4.66
N SER A 161 -30.11 -13.23 3.94
CA SER A 161 -31.23 -14.11 4.30
C SER A 161 -30.75 -15.47 4.78
N HIS A 162 -29.60 -15.94 4.28
CA HIS A 162 -29.08 -17.25 4.60
C HIS A 162 -27.58 -17.18 4.88
N PHE A 163 -27.09 -18.21 5.56
CA PHE A 163 -25.67 -18.47 5.70
C PHE A 163 -25.35 -19.89 5.27
N VAL A 164 -24.09 -20.10 4.93
CA VAL A 164 -23.55 -21.39 4.51
C VAL A 164 -22.42 -21.77 5.44
N THR A 165 -22.50 -22.99 5.95
CA THR A 165 -21.39 -23.64 6.65
C THR A 165 -20.99 -24.90 5.90
N VAL A 166 -19.73 -25.28 6.04
CA VAL A 166 -19.19 -26.50 5.43
C VAL A 166 -18.75 -27.42 6.55
N VAL A 167 -19.20 -28.67 6.50
CA VAL A 167 -18.89 -29.68 7.50
C VAL A 167 -18.35 -30.94 6.85
N ASN A 168 -17.63 -31.75 7.63
CA ASN A 168 -17.08 -33.04 7.18
C ASN A 168 -18.06 -34.20 7.43
N VAL A 169 -19.07 -33.99 8.29
CA VAL A 169 -20.11 -34.96 8.64
C VAL A 169 -21.41 -34.21 8.90
N ASN A 170 -22.51 -34.67 8.32
CA ASN A 170 -23.84 -34.09 8.57
C ASN A 170 -24.55 -34.86 9.69
N ASN A 171 -24.97 -34.13 10.72
CA ASN A 171 -25.96 -34.57 11.68
C ASN A 171 -27.12 -33.55 11.60
N GLY A 172 -28.36 -33.99 11.47
CA GLY A 172 -29.51 -33.14 11.11
C GLY A 172 -29.81 -31.98 12.07
N GLU A 173 -29.15 -31.91 13.22
CA GLU A 173 -29.26 -30.85 14.22
C GLU A 173 -28.22 -29.73 14.06
N VAL A 174 -27.17 -29.91 13.26
CA VAL A 174 -26.05 -28.97 13.13
C VAL A 174 -26.53 -27.59 12.67
N VAL A 175 -27.41 -27.54 11.67
CA VAL A 175 -27.96 -26.28 11.14
C VAL A 175 -28.74 -25.53 12.22
N LYS A 176 -29.66 -26.21 12.92
CA LYS A 176 -30.46 -25.60 14.02
C LYS A 176 -29.57 -25.07 15.15
N GLY A 177 -28.47 -25.77 15.45
CA GLY A 177 -27.47 -25.31 16.40
C GLY A 177 -26.81 -24.01 15.97
N HIS A 178 -26.36 -23.93 14.72
CA HIS A 178 -25.76 -22.73 14.14
C HIS A 178 -26.74 -21.56 14.05
N GLU A 179 -28.00 -21.81 13.68
CA GLU A 179 -29.06 -20.80 13.66
C GLU A 179 -29.30 -20.19 15.05
N ARG A 180 -29.40 -21.00 16.10
CA ARG A 180 -29.57 -20.52 17.48
C ARG A 180 -28.39 -19.65 17.94
N ILE A 181 -27.16 -20.05 17.62
CA ILE A 181 -25.96 -19.28 17.96
C ILE A 181 -25.96 -17.95 17.22
N LEU A 182 -26.29 -17.96 15.93
CA LEU A 182 -26.36 -16.76 15.12
C LEU A 182 -27.45 -15.81 15.62
N GLU A 183 -28.63 -16.33 15.96
CA GLU A 183 -29.73 -15.55 16.51
C GLU A 183 -29.34 -14.82 17.79
N ALA A 184 -28.68 -15.49 18.73
CA ALA A 184 -28.21 -14.88 19.96
C ALA A 184 -27.22 -13.73 19.70
N ARG A 185 -26.31 -13.88 18.72
CA ARG A 185 -25.36 -12.83 18.34
C ARG A 185 -26.02 -11.64 17.64
N LEU A 186 -27.02 -11.88 16.80
CA LEU A 186 -27.80 -10.83 16.16
C LEU A 186 -28.59 -10.03 17.19
N ALA A 187 -29.22 -10.70 18.16
CA ALA A 187 -29.95 -10.05 19.24
C ALA A 187 -29.03 -9.17 20.12
N ASP A 188 -27.82 -9.65 20.41
CA ASP A 188 -26.81 -8.88 21.15
C ASP A 188 -26.39 -7.62 20.36
N ALA A 189 -26.06 -7.76 19.08
CA ALA A 189 -25.73 -6.62 18.23
C ALA A 189 -26.88 -5.60 18.12
N GLN A 190 -28.12 -6.08 18.03
CA GLN A 190 -29.32 -5.23 18.03
C GLN A 190 -29.45 -4.45 19.35
N PHE A 191 -29.21 -5.12 20.48
CA PHE A 191 -29.19 -4.48 21.78
C PHE A 191 -28.09 -3.41 21.85
N LEU A 192 -26.85 -3.72 21.45
CA LEU A 192 -25.72 -2.78 21.46
C LEU A 192 -26.03 -1.52 20.64
N ILE A 193 -26.52 -1.68 19.41
CA ILE A 193 -26.90 -0.54 18.55
C ILE A 193 -28.05 0.27 19.17
N SER A 194 -29.02 -0.39 19.80
CA SER A 194 -30.13 0.31 20.46
C SER A 194 -29.66 1.15 21.65
N GLN A 195 -28.66 0.68 22.41
CA GLN A 195 -28.03 1.45 23.48
C GLN A 195 -27.22 2.62 22.91
N ASP A 196 -26.46 2.35 21.86
CA ASP A 196 -25.58 3.34 21.25
C ASP A 196 -26.38 4.54 20.70
N LYS A 197 -27.56 4.29 20.13
CA LYS A 197 -28.50 5.30 19.59
C LYS A 197 -29.15 6.22 20.63
N LYS A 198 -29.01 5.94 21.93
CA LYS A 198 -29.58 6.80 23.00
C LYS A 198 -28.83 8.12 23.14
N GLU A 199 -27.57 8.15 22.72
CA GLU A 199 -26.69 9.30 22.86
C GLU A 199 -26.16 9.72 21.48
N ASN A 200 -25.99 11.02 21.25
CA ASN A 200 -25.52 11.52 19.96
C ASN A 200 -23.99 11.38 19.79
N LEU A 201 -23.48 11.63 18.59
CA LEU A 201 -22.04 11.49 18.33
C LEU A 201 -21.18 12.48 19.15
N ASP A 202 -21.66 13.69 19.43
CA ASP A 202 -20.93 14.66 20.28
C ASP A 202 -20.68 14.13 21.69
N TYR A 203 -21.63 13.38 22.26
CA TYR A 203 -21.46 12.68 23.53
C TYR A 203 -20.30 11.66 23.46
N TYR A 204 -20.24 10.87 22.39
CA TYR A 204 -19.18 9.89 22.21
C TYR A 204 -17.81 10.52 21.96
N VAL A 205 -17.74 11.68 21.26
CA VAL A 205 -16.48 12.42 21.10
C VAL A 205 -15.87 12.79 22.45
N LYS A 206 -16.69 13.21 23.44
CA LYS A 206 -16.21 13.52 24.80
C LYS A 206 -15.57 12.32 25.50
N LYS A 207 -16.04 11.10 25.19
CA LYS A 207 -15.49 9.86 25.78
C LYS A 207 -14.15 9.43 25.17
N LEU A 208 -13.77 9.95 24.00
CA LEU A 208 -12.51 9.58 23.33
C LEU A 208 -11.26 9.95 24.13
N GLY A 209 -11.37 10.88 25.09
CA GLY A 209 -10.28 11.19 26.01
C GLY A 209 -9.87 10.00 26.90
N SER A 210 -10.75 9.02 27.09
CA SER A 210 -10.47 7.81 27.87
C SER A 210 -9.82 6.68 27.05
N ILE A 211 -9.79 6.80 25.71
CA ILE A 211 -9.28 5.77 24.82
C ILE A 211 -7.83 6.09 24.51
N LEU A 212 -6.92 5.19 24.86
CA LEU A 212 -5.49 5.35 24.58
C LEU A 212 -5.25 5.23 23.06
N PHE A 213 -4.64 6.25 22.45
CA PHE A 213 -4.17 6.17 21.07
C PHE A 213 -2.78 5.54 21.03
N HIS A 214 -1.86 6.05 21.84
CA HIS A 214 -0.51 5.51 22.00
C HIS A 214 0.10 6.04 23.30
N ALA A 215 0.88 5.23 24.01
CA ALA A 215 1.46 5.59 25.32
C ALA A 215 2.21 6.94 25.30
N SER A 216 2.92 7.24 24.20
CA SER A 216 3.66 8.50 24.03
C SER A 216 2.86 9.63 23.35
N LEU A 217 1.69 9.36 22.78
CA LEU A 217 0.94 10.33 21.97
C LEU A 217 -0.43 10.70 22.55
N GLY A 218 -0.79 10.13 23.70
CA GLY A 218 -1.99 10.45 24.46
C GLY A 218 -3.22 9.69 24.00
N SER A 219 -4.37 10.35 24.14
CA SER A 219 -5.69 9.78 23.87
C SER A 219 -6.15 9.94 22.42
N VAL A 220 -7.17 9.17 22.03
CA VAL A 220 -7.88 9.36 20.76
C VAL A 220 -8.57 10.73 20.72
N GLY A 221 -9.04 11.24 21.86
CA GLY A 221 -9.60 12.59 21.95
C GLY A 221 -8.59 13.69 21.60
N GLU A 222 -7.33 13.54 22.02
CA GLU A 222 -6.25 14.45 21.61
C GLU A 222 -5.94 14.31 20.11
N LYS A 223 -5.96 13.08 19.59
CA LYS A 223 -5.80 12.81 18.16
C LYS A 223 -6.90 13.49 17.34
N VAL A 224 -8.17 13.38 17.73
CA VAL A 224 -9.29 14.06 17.04
C VAL A 224 -9.05 15.56 16.96
N LYS A 225 -8.62 16.23 18.04
CA LYS A 225 -8.30 17.67 18.02
C LYS A 225 -7.25 18.01 16.97
N ARG A 226 -6.18 17.20 16.87
CA ARG A 226 -5.12 17.40 15.86
C ARG A 226 -5.64 17.14 14.44
N ILE A 227 -6.39 16.07 14.23
CA ILE A 227 -6.98 15.74 12.92
C ILE A 227 -7.95 16.82 12.48
N THR A 228 -8.80 17.36 13.35
CA THR A 228 -9.71 18.46 13.02
C THR A 228 -8.94 19.69 12.54
N ALA A 229 -7.90 20.10 13.26
CA ALA A 229 -7.07 21.23 12.87
C ALA A 229 -6.30 20.98 11.55
N LEU A 230 -5.78 19.76 11.37
CA LEU A 230 -5.02 19.37 10.19
C LEU A 230 -5.92 19.22 8.95
N SER A 231 -7.13 18.68 9.10
CA SER A 231 -8.10 18.51 8.02
C SER A 231 -8.51 19.86 7.44
N LYS A 232 -8.79 20.85 8.30
CA LYS A 232 -9.07 22.23 7.86
C LYS A 232 -7.91 22.84 7.08
N TYR A 233 -6.68 22.58 7.51
CA TYR A 233 -5.49 23.06 6.81
C TYR A 233 -5.34 22.40 5.43
N ILE A 234 -5.54 21.09 5.35
CA ILE A 234 -5.43 20.32 4.09
C ILE A 234 -6.55 20.67 3.12
N ALA A 235 -7.77 20.95 3.61
CA ALA A 235 -8.92 21.30 2.79
C ALA A 235 -8.70 22.53 1.90
N ILE A 236 -7.77 23.43 2.25
CA ILE A 236 -7.38 24.59 1.42
C ILE A 236 -6.81 24.14 0.06
N PHE A 237 -6.20 22.95 0.01
CA PHE A 237 -5.59 22.38 -1.20
C PHE A 237 -6.52 21.40 -1.94
N ILE A 238 -7.73 21.17 -1.42
CA ILE A 238 -8.68 20.22 -2.01
C ILE A 238 -9.81 21.00 -2.69
N PRO A 239 -9.96 20.88 -4.01
CA PRO A 239 -11.05 21.53 -4.73
C PRO A 239 -12.42 21.17 -4.14
N HIS A 240 -13.30 22.16 -4.02
CA HIS A 240 -14.68 22.01 -3.53
C HIS A 240 -14.83 21.55 -2.08
N ALA A 241 -13.76 21.46 -1.29
CA ALA A 241 -13.86 21.10 0.12
C ALA A 241 -14.46 22.24 0.95
N SER A 242 -15.57 21.96 1.64
CA SER A 242 -16.16 22.90 2.60
C SER A 242 -15.44 22.81 3.95
N LEU A 243 -14.82 23.91 4.40
CA LEU A 243 -14.11 23.95 5.69
C LEU A 243 -15.00 23.58 6.87
N ILE A 244 -16.27 23.98 6.86
CA ILE A 244 -17.23 23.71 7.94
C ILE A 244 -17.54 22.22 7.99
N LYS A 245 -17.81 21.61 6.83
CA LYS A 245 -18.13 20.19 6.74
C LYS A 245 -16.92 19.30 7.05
N VAL A 246 -15.75 19.68 6.56
CA VAL A 246 -14.48 19.02 6.89
C VAL A 246 -14.21 19.05 8.40
N GLU A 247 -14.41 20.21 9.04
CA GLU A 247 -14.26 20.35 10.49
C GLU A 247 -15.22 19.45 11.26
N ARG A 248 -16.52 19.47 10.90
CA ARG A 248 -17.53 18.63 11.53
C ARG A 248 -17.24 17.14 11.33
N ALA A 249 -16.90 16.72 10.12
CA ALA A 249 -16.55 15.34 9.81
C ALA A 249 -15.32 14.89 10.59
N ALA A 250 -14.24 15.68 10.60
CA ALA A 250 -13.02 15.34 11.33
C ALA A 250 -13.25 15.22 12.85
N TYR A 251 -14.09 16.10 13.40
CA TYR A 251 -14.45 16.07 14.83
C TYR A 251 -15.24 14.80 15.20
N LEU A 252 -16.14 14.35 14.33
CA LEU A 252 -16.96 13.16 14.56
C LEU A 252 -16.31 11.85 14.08
N ALA A 253 -15.26 11.89 13.27
CA ALA A 253 -14.71 10.76 12.53
C ALA A 253 -14.36 9.53 13.39
N LYS A 254 -14.01 9.74 14.67
CA LYS A 254 -13.61 8.68 15.60
C LYS A 254 -14.62 8.46 16.73
N ALA A 255 -15.76 9.14 16.71
CA ALA A 255 -16.75 9.08 17.79
C ALA A 255 -17.24 7.65 18.03
N ASP A 256 -17.39 6.87 16.96
CA ASP A 256 -17.86 5.49 17.03
C ASP A 256 -16.92 4.55 17.80
N LEU A 257 -15.62 4.85 17.94
CA LEU A 257 -14.70 4.08 18.78
C LEU A 257 -15.13 4.02 20.26
N ALA A 258 -15.95 4.98 20.72
CA ALA A 258 -16.50 4.98 22.08
C ALA A 258 -17.85 4.26 22.20
N THR A 259 -18.41 3.75 21.10
CA THR A 259 -19.69 3.03 21.06
C THR A 259 -19.50 1.56 21.42
N SER A 260 -20.57 0.93 21.90
CA SER A 260 -20.54 -0.45 22.38
C SER A 260 -20.37 -1.42 21.21
N ILE A 261 -21.03 -1.15 20.08
CA ILE A 261 -20.93 -2.01 18.90
C ILE A 261 -19.49 -2.03 18.34
N VAL A 262 -18.77 -0.92 18.29
CA VAL A 262 -17.40 -0.89 17.75
C VAL A 262 -16.40 -1.51 18.72
N ARG A 263 -16.69 -1.52 20.03
CA ARG A 263 -15.89 -2.27 21.00
C ARG A 263 -15.99 -3.78 20.78
N GLU A 264 -17.19 -4.28 20.43
CA GLU A 264 -17.40 -5.69 20.10
C GLU A 264 -16.92 -6.04 18.68
N PHE A 265 -17.05 -5.10 17.73
CA PHE A 265 -16.71 -5.26 16.31
C PHE A 265 -15.76 -4.13 15.82
N PRO A 266 -14.47 -4.15 16.20
CA PRO A 266 -13.52 -3.07 15.88
C PRO A 266 -13.30 -2.85 14.38
N GLU A 267 -13.51 -3.87 13.55
CA GLU A 267 -13.43 -3.80 12.09
C GLU A 267 -14.53 -2.92 11.46
N LEU A 268 -15.60 -2.60 12.19
CA LEU A 268 -16.70 -1.75 11.72
C LEU A 268 -16.51 -0.26 12.04
N GLN A 269 -15.34 0.12 12.56
CA GLN A 269 -14.98 1.52 12.79
C GLN A 269 -15.05 2.36 11.50
N GLY A 270 -15.46 3.62 11.62
CA GLY A 270 -15.82 4.51 10.52
C GLY A 270 -17.20 4.20 9.94
N VAL A 271 -17.47 2.95 9.59
CA VAL A 271 -18.75 2.51 9.00
C VAL A 271 -19.90 2.74 9.99
N MET A 272 -19.77 2.28 11.23
CA MET A 272 -20.78 2.54 12.26
C MET A 272 -20.90 4.03 12.59
N GLY A 273 -19.78 4.76 12.58
CA GLY A 273 -19.80 6.23 12.68
C GLY A 273 -20.68 6.88 11.61
N GLY A 274 -20.61 6.41 10.36
CA GLY A 274 -21.49 6.83 9.27
C GLY A 274 -22.97 6.52 9.53
N TYR A 275 -23.28 5.30 9.96
CA TYR A 275 -24.66 4.91 10.30
C TYR A 275 -25.24 5.78 11.41
N TYR A 276 -24.47 6.05 12.46
CA TYR A 276 -24.90 6.93 13.54
C TYR A 276 -25.03 8.38 13.09
N ALA A 277 -24.09 8.90 12.30
CA ALA A 277 -24.18 10.25 11.76
C ALA A 277 -25.44 10.42 10.91
N SER A 278 -25.76 9.43 10.05
CA SER A 278 -26.99 9.44 9.26
C SER A 278 -28.24 9.35 10.14
N TYR A 279 -28.22 8.52 11.19
CA TYR A 279 -29.34 8.38 12.13
C TYR A 279 -29.64 9.69 12.87
N PHE A 280 -28.59 10.42 13.27
CA PHE A 280 -28.69 11.74 13.88
C PHE A 280 -28.80 12.90 12.89
N GLN A 281 -29.08 12.61 11.61
CA GLN A 281 -29.37 13.59 10.57
C GLN A 281 -28.22 14.60 10.29
N GLU A 282 -26.97 14.15 10.42
CA GLU A 282 -25.81 14.93 9.96
C GLU A 282 -25.85 15.12 8.43
N ASP A 283 -25.15 16.15 7.94
CA ASP A 283 -25.04 16.42 6.50
C ASP A 283 -24.49 15.21 5.75
N LYS A 284 -25.04 14.93 4.56
CA LYS A 284 -24.68 13.74 3.76
C LYS A 284 -23.17 13.65 3.47
N GLU A 285 -22.52 14.77 3.23
CA GLU A 285 -21.07 14.82 2.95
C GLU A 285 -20.26 14.56 4.23
N VAL A 286 -20.78 14.96 5.39
CA VAL A 286 -20.19 14.64 6.70
C VAL A 286 -20.32 13.15 6.99
N VAL A 287 -21.49 12.56 6.76
CA VAL A 287 -21.74 11.11 6.89
C VAL A 287 -20.77 10.32 6.02
N GLU A 288 -20.63 10.69 4.75
CA GLU A 288 -19.72 10.06 3.80
C GLU A 288 -18.26 10.19 4.28
N ALA A 289 -17.84 11.38 4.70
CA ALA A 289 -16.49 11.60 5.20
C ALA A 289 -16.17 10.77 6.46
N ILE A 290 -17.12 10.66 7.40
CA ILE A 290 -16.97 9.79 8.59
C ILE A 290 -16.85 8.32 8.16
N THR A 291 -17.66 7.88 7.20
CA THR A 291 -17.64 6.49 6.71
C THR A 291 -16.32 6.16 6.01
N GLU A 292 -15.80 7.08 5.21
CA GLU A 292 -14.72 6.80 4.25
C GLU A 292 -13.33 7.26 4.69
N HIS A 293 -13.17 8.03 5.77
CA HIS A 293 -11.86 8.60 6.13
C HIS A 293 -10.75 7.55 6.35
N TYR A 294 -11.07 6.31 6.69
CA TYR A 294 -10.07 5.23 6.76
C TYR A 294 -9.55 4.81 5.39
N LYS A 295 -10.32 4.98 4.31
CA LYS A 295 -9.93 4.59 2.94
C LYS A 295 -8.70 5.37 2.46
N PRO A 296 -7.83 4.76 1.63
CA PRO A 296 -7.78 3.33 1.35
C PRO A 296 -7.16 2.56 2.54
N ILE A 297 -7.77 1.44 2.93
CA ILE A 297 -7.27 0.57 4.01
C ILE A 297 -6.14 -0.34 3.52
N GLY A 298 -6.17 -0.67 2.22
CA GLY A 298 -5.22 -1.58 1.57
C GLY A 298 -4.77 -1.07 0.19
N PRO A 299 -3.75 -1.73 -0.41
CA PRO A 299 -3.16 -1.29 -1.67
C PRO A 299 -4.10 -1.38 -2.88
N GLU A 300 -5.09 -2.27 -2.85
CA GLU A 300 -6.08 -2.45 -3.93
C GLU A 300 -7.44 -1.81 -3.61
N GLN A 301 -7.62 -1.30 -2.40
CA GLN A 301 -8.86 -0.66 -1.98
C GLN A 301 -8.97 0.74 -2.60
N GLU A 302 -10.20 1.17 -2.86
CA GLU A 302 -10.49 2.48 -3.43
C GLU A 302 -10.09 3.62 -2.50
N CYS A 303 -9.57 4.70 -3.08
CA CYS A 303 -9.37 5.97 -2.40
C CYS A 303 -10.70 6.71 -2.20
N PRO A 304 -10.84 7.52 -1.15
CA PRO A 304 -11.99 8.39 -0.98
C PRO A 304 -12.04 9.42 -2.11
N LYS A 305 -13.25 9.76 -2.56
CA LYS A 305 -13.50 10.69 -3.68
C LYS A 305 -14.17 12.00 -3.25
N SER A 306 -14.93 11.97 -2.16
CA SER A 306 -15.59 13.17 -1.63
C SER A 306 -14.54 14.15 -1.07
N PRO A 307 -14.62 15.46 -1.37
CA PRO A 307 -13.65 16.46 -0.90
C PRO A 307 -13.45 16.43 0.63
N SER A 308 -14.53 16.31 1.39
CA SER A 308 -14.46 16.20 2.85
C SER A 308 -13.79 14.90 3.31
N ALA A 309 -14.14 13.77 2.68
CA ALA A 309 -13.54 12.47 2.99
C ALA A 309 -12.02 12.45 2.70
N ILE A 310 -11.61 13.03 1.58
CA ILE A 310 -10.19 13.18 1.20
C ILE A 310 -9.43 13.96 2.27
N ALA A 311 -9.95 15.12 2.69
CA ALA A 311 -9.28 15.98 3.67
C ALA A 311 -9.05 15.25 5.01
N VAL A 312 -10.11 14.62 5.53
CA VAL A 312 -10.05 13.89 6.81
C VAL A 312 -9.17 12.64 6.69
N SER A 313 -9.24 11.93 5.57
CA SER A 313 -8.44 10.73 5.32
C SER A 313 -6.95 11.03 5.29
N ILE A 314 -6.54 12.08 4.57
CA ILE A 314 -5.13 12.50 4.52
C ILE A 314 -4.70 12.98 5.91
N ALA A 315 -5.51 13.81 6.59
CA ALA A 315 -5.18 14.34 7.91
C ALA A 315 -4.96 13.24 8.95
N ASP A 316 -5.86 12.25 9.02
CA ASP A 316 -5.76 11.15 9.98
C ASP A 316 -4.48 10.32 9.78
N LYS A 317 -4.18 10.00 8.52
CA LYS A 317 -2.98 9.22 8.16
C LYS A 317 -1.70 10.01 8.40
N VAL A 318 -1.67 11.31 8.09
CA VAL A 318 -0.50 12.17 8.31
C VAL A 318 -0.25 12.37 9.80
N ASP A 319 -1.30 12.65 10.60
CA ASP A 319 -1.20 12.74 12.06
C ASP A 319 -0.60 11.44 12.64
N SER A 320 -1.18 10.29 12.32
CA SER A 320 -0.67 8.99 12.78
C SER A 320 0.78 8.75 12.35
N LEU A 321 1.11 8.99 11.07
CA LEU A 321 2.45 8.77 10.54
C LEU A 321 3.50 9.63 11.26
N VAL A 322 3.22 10.93 11.42
CA VAL A 322 4.11 11.86 12.12
C VAL A 322 4.25 11.47 13.59
N GLY A 323 3.13 11.22 14.28
CA GLY A 323 3.13 10.86 15.69
C GLY A 323 3.89 9.58 15.99
N LEU A 324 3.65 8.51 15.22
CA LEU A 324 4.29 7.23 15.44
C LEU A 324 5.80 7.27 15.15
N ILE A 325 6.23 7.95 14.08
CA ILE A 325 7.66 8.16 13.82
C ILE A 325 8.29 9.01 14.94
N ALA A 326 7.58 10.03 15.45
CA ALA A 326 8.04 10.84 16.58
C ALA A 326 8.11 10.06 17.90
N ALA A 327 7.23 9.08 18.10
CA ALA A 327 7.27 8.15 19.23
C ALA A 327 8.41 7.12 19.13
N GLY A 328 9.08 7.03 17.98
CA GLY A 328 10.19 6.10 17.74
C GLY A 328 9.77 4.77 17.10
N GLU A 329 8.51 4.65 16.65
CA GLU A 329 8.01 3.46 15.97
C GLU A 329 8.67 3.31 14.59
N LYS A 330 9.10 2.09 14.28
CA LYS A 330 9.82 1.75 13.05
C LYS A 330 9.24 0.50 12.40
N ILE A 331 9.49 0.36 11.10
CA ILE A 331 9.24 -0.90 10.39
C ILE A 331 10.35 -1.89 10.74
N SER A 332 10.00 -3.12 11.12
CA SER A 332 10.95 -4.21 11.38
C SER A 332 10.89 -5.24 10.25
N GLY A 333 11.87 -5.18 9.33
CA GLY A 333 11.93 -6.10 8.18
C GLY A 333 10.66 -6.03 7.32
N SER A 334 9.99 -7.17 7.14
CA SER A 334 8.73 -7.27 6.41
C SER A 334 7.48 -6.89 7.22
N TYR A 335 7.59 -6.76 8.55
CA TYR A 335 6.46 -6.55 9.45
C TYR A 335 6.19 -5.06 9.70
N ASP A 336 4.93 -4.66 9.50
CA ASP A 336 4.46 -3.27 9.66
C ASP A 336 3.37 -3.20 10.74
N GLN A 337 3.78 -3.36 12.01
CA GLN A 337 2.89 -3.50 13.16
C GLN A 337 1.90 -2.33 13.28
N PHE A 338 2.39 -1.11 13.12
CA PHE A 338 1.59 0.13 13.25
C PHE A 338 1.07 0.66 11.90
N GLY A 339 1.29 -0.06 10.80
CA GLY A 339 0.75 0.33 9.49
C GLY A 339 1.41 1.56 8.87
N LEU A 340 2.65 1.92 9.23
CA LEU A 340 3.36 3.11 8.72
C LEU A 340 3.45 3.07 7.18
N ARG A 341 3.76 1.89 6.63
CA ARG A 341 3.84 1.68 5.18
C ARG A 341 2.47 1.87 4.53
N ARG A 342 1.45 1.24 5.10
CA ARG A 342 0.07 1.29 4.59
C ARG A 342 -0.49 2.71 4.61
N MET A 343 -0.30 3.45 5.71
CA MET A 343 -0.73 4.85 5.83
C MET A 343 -0.05 5.75 4.81
N THR A 344 1.27 5.59 4.63
CA THR A 344 2.03 6.40 3.68
C THR A 344 1.59 6.15 2.24
N ILE A 345 1.39 4.88 1.86
CA ILE A 345 0.83 4.53 0.54
C ILE A 345 -0.57 5.11 0.39
N GLY A 346 -1.41 5.06 1.43
CA GLY A 346 -2.75 5.64 1.41
C GLY A 346 -2.77 7.15 1.24
N ILE A 347 -1.83 7.89 1.85
CA ILE A 347 -1.67 9.35 1.65
C ILE A 347 -1.32 9.63 0.19
N ILE A 348 -0.29 8.95 -0.32
CA ILE A 348 0.23 9.19 -1.68
C ILE A 348 -0.84 8.83 -2.73
N ARG A 349 -1.48 7.67 -2.60
CA ARG A 349 -2.55 7.25 -3.53
C ARG A 349 -3.72 8.23 -3.54
N THR A 350 -4.19 8.66 -2.37
CA THR A 350 -5.28 9.64 -2.28
C THR A 350 -4.92 10.97 -2.97
N ILE A 351 -3.67 11.41 -2.89
CA ILE A 351 -3.19 12.62 -3.59
C ILE A 351 -3.17 12.40 -5.11
N LEU A 352 -2.58 11.30 -5.58
CA LEU A 352 -2.37 11.04 -7.01
C LEU A 352 -3.67 10.68 -7.74
N GLU A 353 -4.47 9.75 -7.19
CA GLU A 353 -5.70 9.27 -7.83
C GLU A 353 -6.78 10.36 -7.92
N ASN A 354 -6.78 11.31 -6.98
CA ASN A 354 -7.67 12.48 -7.02
C ASN A 354 -7.04 13.71 -7.70
N ASN A 355 -5.85 13.60 -8.31
CA ASN A 355 -5.16 14.69 -9.00
C ASN A 355 -4.98 15.96 -8.14
N LEU A 356 -4.53 15.80 -6.90
CA LEU A 356 -4.43 16.91 -5.94
C LEU A 356 -3.03 17.54 -5.93
N HIS A 357 -3.01 18.87 -5.93
CA HIS A 357 -1.79 19.67 -5.77
C HIS A 357 -1.60 20.04 -4.28
N VAL A 358 -1.11 19.09 -3.49
CA VAL A 358 -0.90 19.27 -2.04
C VAL A 358 0.59 19.45 -1.72
N PRO A 359 0.99 20.56 -1.06
CA PRO A 359 2.37 20.75 -0.63
C PRO A 359 2.73 19.82 0.53
N ILE A 360 3.32 18.66 0.22
CA ILE A 360 3.55 17.58 1.20
C ILE A 360 4.41 18.01 2.39
N ARG A 361 5.45 18.83 2.16
CA ARG A 361 6.30 19.36 3.25
C ARG A 361 5.49 20.22 4.23
N LEU A 362 4.70 21.16 3.71
CA LEU A 362 3.87 22.04 4.53
C LEU A 362 2.83 21.25 5.34
N MET A 363 2.25 20.21 4.74
CA MET A 363 1.31 19.32 5.41
C MET A 363 1.98 18.56 6.57
N ILE A 364 3.19 18.03 6.36
CA ILE A 364 3.97 17.33 7.40
C ILE A 364 4.35 18.32 8.51
N ASP A 365 4.91 19.49 8.15
CA ASP A 365 5.31 20.53 9.09
C ASP A 365 4.13 21.01 9.94
N LYS A 366 2.95 21.16 9.33
CA LYS A 366 1.72 21.49 10.03
C LYS A 366 1.37 20.42 11.05
N SER A 367 1.39 19.14 10.68
CA SER A 367 1.12 18.04 11.61
C SER A 367 2.11 18.02 12.78
N VAL A 368 3.42 18.15 12.51
CA VAL A 368 4.47 18.25 13.54
C VAL A 368 4.22 19.41 14.50
N SER A 369 3.72 20.55 14.00
CA SER A 369 3.41 21.71 14.83
C SER A 369 2.29 21.48 15.85
N LEU A 370 1.35 20.57 15.55
CA LEU A 370 0.18 20.24 16.37
C LEU A 370 0.51 19.29 17.54
N TYR A 371 1.64 18.59 17.48
CA TYR A 371 2.12 17.78 18.59
C TYR A 371 2.82 18.63 19.66
N SER A 372 2.67 18.23 20.93
CA SER A 372 3.33 18.89 22.06
C SER A 372 4.84 18.97 21.86
N ARG A 373 5.46 20.10 22.24
CA ARG A 373 6.92 20.28 22.17
C ARG A 373 7.67 19.24 23.00
N LEU A 374 7.06 18.74 24.09
CA LEU A 374 7.65 17.73 24.96
C LEU A 374 7.94 16.41 24.23
N LEU A 375 7.17 16.07 23.19
CA LEU A 375 7.40 14.88 22.37
C LEU A 375 8.76 14.92 21.66
N PHE A 376 9.25 16.13 21.36
CA PHE A 376 10.48 16.37 20.58
C PHE A 376 11.64 16.90 21.43
N ASN A 377 11.48 16.99 22.75
CA ASN A 377 12.50 17.55 23.64
C ASN A 377 13.55 16.49 24.02
N LYS A 378 14.82 16.90 23.98
CA LYS A 378 16.00 16.09 24.37
C LYS A 378 16.15 15.86 25.88
N ASN A 379 15.32 16.46 26.74
CA ASN A 379 15.58 16.57 28.18
C ASN A 379 15.06 15.39 29.04
N THR A 380 14.90 14.20 28.46
CA THR A 380 14.75 12.96 29.24
C THR A 380 15.94 12.08 28.92
N ALA A 381 16.54 11.44 29.94
CA ALA A 381 17.86 10.80 29.98
C ALA A 381 18.15 9.68 28.93
N SER A 382 17.34 9.56 27.88
CA SER A 382 17.59 8.76 26.68
C SER A 382 18.23 9.63 25.59
N VAL A 383 19.44 9.25 25.20
CA VAL A 383 20.21 9.82 24.08
C VAL A 383 19.37 9.85 22.78
N ASP A 384 19.40 10.97 22.07
CA ASP A 384 18.97 11.18 20.67
C ASP A 384 17.47 11.07 20.29
N LYS A 385 16.57 11.79 20.97
CA LYS A 385 15.26 12.11 20.37
C LYS A 385 15.38 13.18 19.27
N PRO A 386 14.87 12.93 18.06
CA PRO A 386 14.94 13.89 16.95
C PRO A 386 14.07 15.13 17.23
N ASN A 387 14.57 16.30 16.85
CA ASN A 387 13.80 17.54 16.92
C ASN A 387 12.71 17.59 15.82
N ARG A 388 11.84 18.61 15.88
CA ARG A 388 10.74 18.79 14.92
C ARG A 388 11.18 18.81 13.45
N LYS A 389 12.29 19.48 13.12
CA LYS A 389 12.81 19.53 11.74
C LYS A 389 13.31 18.16 11.28
N GLN A 390 14.00 17.42 12.16
CA GLN A 390 14.47 16.07 11.89
C GLN A 390 13.30 15.11 11.67
N ILE A 391 12.23 15.18 12.48
CA ILE A 391 11.02 14.38 12.26
C ILE A 391 10.36 14.71 10.92
N SER A 392 10.22 16.00 10.60
CA SER A 392 9.60 16.43 9.33
C SER A 392 10.37 15.87 8.14
N GLU A 393 11.71 15.92 8.18
CA GLU A 393 12.57 15.36 7.14
C GLU A 393 12.52 13.81 7.10
N LEU A 394 12.47 13.13 8.25
CA LEU A 394 12.31 11.67 8.31
C LEU A 394 10.99 11.22 7.69
N VAL A 395 9.88 11.87 8.04
CA VAL A 395 8.55 11.58 7.50
C VAL A 395 8.51 11.87 5.99
N PHE A 396 9.08 12.98 5.56
CA PHE A 396 9.15 13.35 4.15
C PHE A 396 9.95 12.32 3.33
N ARG A 397 11.15 11.94 3.79
CA ARG A 397 11.95 10.88 3.15
C ARG A 397 11.20 9.56 3.11
N PHE A 398 10.51 9.21 4.19
CA PHE A 398 9.70 8.00 4.24
C PHE A 398 8.58 8.01 3.19
N CYS A 399 7.93 9.16 2.97
CA CYS A 399 6.96 9.34 1.90
C CYS A 399 7.61 9.19 0.51
N LEU A 400 8.76 9.83 0.27
CA LEU A 400 9.46 9.74 -1.02
C LEU A 400 9.88 8.31 -1.36
N GLU A 401 10.42 7.56 -0.40
CA GLU A 401 10.81 6.16 -0.63
C GLU A 401 9.61 5.26 -1.00
N ARG A 402 8.41 5.56 -0.49
CA ARG A 402 7.19 4.83 -0.90
C ARG A 402 6.64 5.32 -2.23
N PHE A 403 6.75 6.61 -2.51
CA PHE A 403 6.40 7.18 -3.81
C PHE A 403 7.23 6.54 -4.93
N LYS A 404 8.53 6.36 -4.73
CA LYS A 404 9.41 5.62 -5.67
C LYS A 404 8.92 4.20 -5.95
N VAL A 405 8.51 3.47 -4.91
CA VAL A 405 7.98 2.10 -5.06
C VAL A 405 6.66 2.11 -5.85
N ILE A 406 5.78 3.08 -5.61
CA ILE A 406 4.53 3.23 -6.37
C ILE A 406 4.81 3.47 -7.85
N LEU A 407 5.73 4.37 -8.18
CA LEU A 407 6.11 4.65 -9.58
C LEU A 407 6.77 3.43 -10.24
N LYS A 408 7.61 2.68 -9.51
CA LYS A 408 8.20 1.42 -9.99
C LYS A 408 7.12 0.39 -10.35
N ASN A 409 6.07 0.28 -9.53
CA ASN A 409 4.96 -0.64 -9.79
C ASN A 409 4.10 -0.22 -10.99
N ARG A 410 4.28 1.00 -11.52
CA ARG A 410 3.67 1.50 -12.76
C ARG A 410 4.59 1.38 -13.97
N ASP A 411 5.60 0.51 -13.88
CA ASP A 411 6.57 0.21 -14.95
C ASP A 411 7.44 1.40 -15.39
N ILE A 412 7.61 2.41 -14.52
CA ILE A 412 8.50 3.54 -14.76
C ILE A 412 9.92 3.18 -14.33
N ARG A 413 10.92 3.53 -15.16
CA ARG A 413 12.32 3.22 -14.86
C ARG A 413 12.79 3.91 -13.58
N GLN A 414 13.45 3.15 -12.69
CA GLN A 414 13.87 3.65 -11.37
C GLN A 414 14.92 4.76 -11.45
N ASP A 415 15.82 4.69 -12.42
CA ASP A 415 16.86 5.69 -12.65
C ASP A 415 16.28 7.04 -13.10
N VAL A 416 15.20 7.03 -13.89
CA VAL A 416 14.43 8.21 -14.25
C VAL A 416 13.72 8.80 -13.03
N VAL A 417 13.09 7.95 -12.21
CA VAL A 417 12.47 8.39 -10.95
C VAL A 417 13.51 9.09 -10.06
N ASP A 418 14.66 8.47 -9.81
CA ASP A 418 15.71 9.05 -8.98
C ASP A 418 16.25 10.36 -9.58
N SER A 419 16.37 10.48 -10.91
CA SER A 419 16.82 11.70 -11.58
C SER A 419 15.93 12.91 -11.31
N ILE A 420 14.61 12.73 -11.27
CA ILE A 420 13.64 13.78 -10.95
C ILE A 420 13.66 14.08 -9.46
N LEU A 421 13.78 13.05 -8.62
CA LEU A 421 13.62 13.21 -7.17
C LEU A 421 14.87 13.70 -6.42
N TYR A 422 16.06 13.62 -7.02
CA TYR A 422 17.32 13.87 -6.30
C TYR A 422 17.60 15.35 -5.98
N LYS A 423 17.26 16.28 -6.87
CA LYS A 423 17.63 17.71 -6.75
C LYS A 423 16.48 18.70 -6.79
N ILE A 424 15.31 18.29 -7.26
CA ILE A 424 14.15 19.17 -7.34
C ILE A 424 13.55 19.25 -5.93
N ASP A 425 13.25 20.46 -5.45
CA ASP A 425 12.50 20.65 -4.21
C ASP A 425 11.07 20.13 -4.42
N ILE A 426 10.88 18.83 -4.18
CA ILE A 426 9.59 18.17 -4.36
C ILE A 426 8.69 18.65 -3.22
N ASN A 427 7.81 19.58 -3.58
CA ASN A 427 6.70 19.94 -2.72
C ASN A 427 5.39 19.29 -3.19
N ASP A 428 5.31 18.83 -4.44
CA ASP A 428 4.10 18.31 -5.04
C ASP A 428 4.36 16.97 -5.74
N LEU A 429 3.75 15.91 -5.21
CA LEU A 429 3.91 14.54 -5.72
C LEU A 429 3.24 14.34 -7.09
N LEU A 430 2.13 15.02 -7.37
CA LEU A 430 1.44 14.89 -8.65
C LEU A 430 2.29 15.51 -9.77
N THR A 431 2.88 16.67 -9.51
CA THR A 431 3.81 17.30 -10.44
C THR A 431 5.05 16.43 -10.66
N ALA A 432 5.61 15.83 -9.60
CA ALA A 432 6.75 14.93 -9.71
C ALA A 432 6.42 13.68 -10.54
N GLU A 433 5.25 13.06 -10.34
CA GLU A 433 4.77 11.93 -11.13
C GLU A 433 4.67 12.29 -12.61
N LYS A 434 3.96 13.38 -12.94
CA LYS A 434 3.78 13.83 -14.32
C LYS A 434 5.12 14.07 -15.02
N ARG A 435 6.07 14.73 -14.34
CA ARG A 435 7.42 14.96 -14.87
C ARG A 435 8.18 13.66 -15.11
N THR A 436 8.06 12.71 -14.20
CA THR A 436 8.73 11.42 -14.33
C THR A 436 8.19 10.63 -15.52
N VAL A 437 6.87 10.56 -15.68
CA VAL A 437 6.22 9.88 -16.82
C VAL A 437 6.61 10.54 -18.15
N ILE A 438 6.64 11.88 -18.19
CA ILE A 438 7.04 12.61 -19.39
C ILE A 438 8.51 12.33 -19.71
N LEU A 439 9.42 12.43 -18.74
CA LEU A 439 10.84 12.17 -18.95
C LEU A 439 11.08 10.74 -19.43
N ASP A 440 10.47 9.75 -18.79
CA ASP A 440 10.62 8.33 -19.13
C ASP A 440 10.25 8.06 -20.60
N ARG A 441 9.12 8.64 -21.05
CA ARG A 441 8.70 8.57 -22.46
C ARG A 441 9.64 9.34 -23.39
N TYR A 442 10.03 10.56 -23.01
CA TYR A 442 10.88 11.42 -23.83
C TYR A 442 12.26 10.79 -24.08
N LEU A 443 12.82 10.09 -23.10
CA LEU A 443 14.11 9.40 -23.24
C LEU A 443 14.10 8.24 -24.24
N SER A 444 12.92 7.83 -24.72
CA SER A 444 12.78 6.83 -25.78
C SER A 444 12.70 7.45 -27.19
N THR A 445 12.84 8.78 -27.30
CA THR A 445 12.85 9.52 -28.58
C THR A 445 14.28 9.80 -29.05
N PRO A 446 14.52 10.06 -30.36
CA PRO A 446 15.83 10.49 -30.86
C PRO A 446 16.38 11.72 -30.15
N GLU A 447 15.52 12.70 -29.84
CA GLU A 447 15.88 13.91 -29.10
C GLU A 447 16.34 13.57 -27.68
N GLY A 448 15.65 12.63 -27.02
CA GLY A 448 16.03 12.11 -25.70
C GLY A 448 17.41 11.44 -25.68
N GLU A 449 17.72 10.63 -26.69
CA GLU A 449 19.05 10.01 -26.85
C GLU A 449 20.14 11.07 -27.07
N GLN A 450 19.84 12.11 -27.83
CA GLN A 450 20.74 13.24 -28.05
C GLN A 450 21.02 14.01 -26.76
N ILE A 451 20.00 14.27 -25.94
CA ILE A 451 20.16 14.91 -24.62
C ILE A 451 21.09 14.07 -23.72
N LEU A 452 20.85 12.76 -23.63
CA LEU A 452 21.64 11.87 -22.78
C LEU A 452 23.10 11.77 -23.23
N SER A 453 23.33 11.58 -24.53
CA SER A 453 24.68 11.48 -25.10
C SER A 453 25.48 12.78 -24.90
N THR A 454 24.83 13.93 -25.17
CA THR A 454 25.43 15.25 -24.99
C THR A 454 25.76 15.52 -23.53
N TYR A 455 24.82 15.26 -22.61
CA TYR A 455 25.06 15.43 -21.18
C TYR A 455 26.21 14.58 -20.68
N LYS A 456 26.25 13.29 -21.05
CA LYS A 456 27.31 12.36 -20.64
C LYS A 456 28.69 12.81 -21.13
N ARG A 457 28.77 13.33 -22.36
CA ARG A 457 30.02 13.87 -22.92
C ARG A 457 30.54 15.04 -22.08
N VAL A 458 29.66 15.98 -21.72
CA VAL A 458 30.02 17.14 -20.88
C VAL A 458 30.36 16.71 -19.45
N SER A 459 29.51 15.89 -18.82
CA SER A 459 29.69 15.42 -17.44
C SER A 459 31.00 14.64 -17.27
N ASN A 460 31.35 13.77 -18.23
CA ASN A 460 32.63 13.05 -18.22
C ASN A 460 33.83 13.99 -18.37
N MET A 461 33.75 15.01 -19.23
CA MET A 461 34.80 16.02 -19.37
C MET A 461 35.00 16.78 -18.05
N MET A 462 33.90 17.23 -17.44
CA MET A 462 33.94 17.94 -16.16
C MET A 462 34.46 17.06 -15.01
N SER A 463 34.06 15.79 -14.96
CA SER A 463 34.55 14.82 -13.97
C SER A 463 36.07 14.62 -14.09
N LYS A 464 36.59 14.44 -15.32
CA LYS A 464 38.03 14.34 -15.58
C LYS A 464 38.78 15.61 -15.17
N ALA A 465 38.26 16.78 -15.53
CA ALA A 465 38.86 18.07 -15.19
C ALA A 465 38.92 18.30 -13.67
N ARG A 466 37.81 18.07 -12.94
CA ARG A 466 37.75 18.18 -11.47
C ARG A 466 38.71 17.23 -10.77
N LYS A 467 38.85 16.00 -11.27
CA LYS A 467 39.79 15.02 -10.73
C LYS A 467 41.25 15.41 -10.96
N SER A 468 41.56 15.92 -12.15
CA SER A 468 42.92 16.38 -12.51
C SER A 468 43.34 17.60 -11.69
N ASP A 469 42.44 18.58 -11.55
CA ASP A 469 42.76 19.86 -10.91
C ASP A 469 42.55 19.83 -9.40
N GLY A 470 41.87 18.82 -8.85
CA GLY A 470 41.54 18.74 -7.42
C GLY A 470 40.56 19.83 -6.96
N THR A 471 39.85 20.47 -7.89
CA THR A 471 38.97 21.63 -7.63
C THR A 471 37.61 21.48 -8.30
N THR A 472 36.61 22.19 -7.79
CA THR A 472 35.33 22.40 -8.48
C THR A 472 35.36 23.73 -9.26
N TYR A 473 34.57 23.80 -10.32
CA TYR A 473 34.43 25.02 -11.11
C TYR A 473 33.13 25.72 -10.73
N SER A 474 33.14 27.05 -10.78
CA SER A 474 31.92 27.85 -10.65
C SER A 474 31.19 27.89 -12.00
N ALA A 475 29.85 27.85 -11.97
CA ALA A 475 28.99 28.07 -13.14
C ALA A 475 28.99 29.53 -13.65
N SER A 476 29.94 30.36 -13.18
CA SER A 476 30.16 31.74 -13.59
C SER A 476 31.40 31.84 -14.47
N TYR A 477 31.22 32.31 -15.71
CA TYR A 477 32.28 32.52 -16.69
C TYR A 477 32.36 34.02 -17.08
N GLY A 478 33.54 34.48 -17.45
CA GLY A 478 33.78 35.85 -17.89
C GLY A 478 33.53 36.01 -19.39
N LYS A 479 32.56 36.84 -19.78
CA LYS A 479 32.25 37.14 -21.19
C LYS A 479 33.45 37.65 -22.00
N ARG A 480 34.37 38.37 -21.34
CA ARG A 480 35.62 38.88 -21.95
C ARG A 480 36.62 37.79 -22.38
N PHE A 481 36.42 36.56 -21.94
CA PHE A 481 37.26 35.40 -22.24
C PHE A 481 36.56 34.41 -23.19
N LEU A 482 35.51 34.86 -23.89
CA LEU A 482 34.91 34.16 -25.03
C LEU A 482 35.54 34.76 -26.28
N ILE A 483 36.38 33.99 -26.95
CA ILE A 483 37.19 34.42 -28.08
C ILE A 483 36.61 33.84 -29.37
N GLU A 484 36.32 32.55 -29.37
CA GLU A 484 35.87 31.83 -30.56
C GLU A 484 34.36 32.00 -30.77
N SER A 485 33.91 31.90 -32.03
CA SER A 485 32.49 32.04 -32.39
C SER A 485 31.60 31.03 -31.67
N GLU A 486 32.07 29.80 -31.49
CA GLU A 486 31.38 28.68 -30.87
C GLU A 486 31.21 28.89 -29.36
N GLU A 487 32.18 29.54 -28.70
CA GLU A 487 32.07 29.93 -27.29
C GLU A 487 30.97 30.97 -27.09
N ILE A 488 30.92 31.97 -27.97
CA ILE A 488 29.92 33.03 -27.94
C ILE A 488 28.53 32.45 -28.25
N ALA A 489 28.42 31.59 -29.25
CA ALA A 489 27.18 30.91 -29.63
C ALA A 489 26.63 30.05 -28.49
N LEU A 490 27.47 29.20 -27.87
CA LEU A 490 27.08 28.38 -26.72
C LEU A 490 26.64 29.26 -25.54
N SER A 491 27.35 30.35 -25.28
CA SER A 491 27.02 31.29 -24.20
C SER A 491 25.65 31.94 -24.39
N ASN A 492 25.35 32.42 -25.59
CA ASN A 492 24.06 33.05 -25.90
C ASN A 492 22.92 32.03 -25.86
N CYS A 493 23.14 30.83 -26.38
CA CYS A 493 22.16 29.75 -26.31
C CYS A 493 21.90 29.31 -24.86
N ALA A 494 22.94 29.21 -24.02
CA ALA A 494 22.82 28.84 -22.61
C ALA A 494 21.97 29.85 -21.82
N ILE A 495 22.15 31.15 -22.06
CA ILE A 495 21.33 32.20 -21.43
C ILE A 495 19.86 32.05 -21.83
N THR A 496 19.60 31.81 -23.11
CA THR A 496 18.24 31.67 -23.66
C THR A 496 17.57 30.40 -23.16
N ALA A 497 18.23 29.25 -23.28
CA ALA A 497 17.74 27.96 -22.78
C ALA A 497 17.48 28.00 -21.27
N CYS A 498 18.39 28.57 -20.47
CA CYS A 498 18.18 28.73 -19.03
C CYS A 498 16.91 29.53 -18.71
N LYS A 499 16.64 30.60 -19.47
CA LYS A 499 15.44 31.42 -19.27
C LYS A 499 14.18 30.67 -19.68
N ASN A 500 14.19 30.06 -20.87
CA ASN A 500 13.04 29.33 -21.42
C ASN A 500 12.68 28.11 -20.59
N ILE A 501 13.67 27.31 -20.18
CA ILE A 501 13.49 26.13 -19.32
C ILE A 501 12.88 26.53 -17.97
N LYS A 502 13.42 27.58 -17.32
CA LYS A 502 12.85 28.06 -16.04
C LYS A 502 11.39 28.50 -16.21
N GLN A 503 11.09 29.20 -17.30
CA GLN A 503 9.73 29.66 -17.60
C GLN A 503 8.78 28.48 -17.89
N ALA A 504 9.22 27.50 -18.67
CA ALA A 504 8.46 26.30 -19.00
C ALA A 504 8.16 25.45 -17.75
N ILE A 505 9.16 25.24 -16.89
CA ILE A 505 8.99 24.54 -15.60
C ILE A 505 8.00 25.28 -14.69
N LYS A 506 8.09 26.62 -14.61
CA LYS A 506 7.16 27.44 -13.82
C LYS A 506 5.72 27.33 -14.33
N ASN A 507 5.54 27.21 -15.64
CA ASN A 507 4.24 27.05 -16.30
C ASN A 507 3.76 25.59 -16.37
N ASN A 508 4.46 24.64 -15.74
CA ASN A 508 4.18 23.19 -15.82
C ASN A 508 4.21 22.60 -17.25
N HIS A 509 4.90 23.25 -18.19
CA HIS A 509 5.09 22.79 -19.56
C HIS A 509 6.39 21.98 -19.68
N PHE A 510 6.42 20.80 -19.08
CA PHE A 510 7.65 20.02 -18.97
C PHE A 510 8.19 19.50 -20.31
N ASN A 511 7.32 19.16 -21.27
CA ASN A 511 7.75 18.81 -22.64
C ASN A 511 8.53 19.95 -23.29
N VAL A 512 8.04 21.18 -23.19
CA VAL A 512 8.72 22.37 -23.74
C VAL A 512 10.10 22.55 -23.10
N ALA A 513 10.24 22.28 -21.79
CA ALA A 513 11.56 22.33 -21.15
C ALA A 513 12.53 21.27 -21.69
N LEU A 514 12.04 20.09 -22.08
CA LEU A 514 12.84 19.04 -22.71
C LEU A 514 13.19 19.40 -24.17
N ASP A 515 12.26 19.96 -24.92
CA ASP A 515 12.50 20.41 -26.30
C ASP A 515 13.54 21.54 -26.35
N GLU A 516 13.52 22.46 -25.38
CA GLU A 516 14.56 23.49 -25.22
C GLU A 516 15.93 22.88 -24.89
N LEU A 517 15.99 21.79 -24.11
CA LEU A 517 17.23 21.05 -23.88
C LEU A 517 17.72 20.32 -25.14
N ALA A 518 16.81 19.74 -25.92
CA ALA A 518 17.14 19.11 -27.20
C ALA A 518 17.69 20.13 -28.20
N GLY A 519 17.05 21.30 -28.31
CA GLY A 519 17.53 22.41 -29.15
C GLY A 519 18.85 23.03 -28.67
N PHE A 520 19.16 22.92 -27.38
CA PHE A 520 20.44 23.35 -26.81
C PHE A 520 21.60 22.37 -27.13
N ALA A 521 21.31 21.08 -27.28
CA ALA A 521 22.32 20.03 -27.46
C ALA A 521 23.27 20.22 -28.67
N PRO A 522 22.81 20.66 -29.87
CA PRO A 522 23.68 20.93 -31.02
C PRO A 522 24.80 21.93 -30.72
N PHE A 523 24.51 23.03 -30.00
CA PHE A 523 25.51 24.06 -29.68
C PHE A 523 26.58 23.55 -28.72
N ILE A 524 26.20 22.65 -27.81
CA ILE A 524 27.13 21.98 -26.91
C ILE A 524 28.06 21.06 -27.71
N ASN A 525 27.50 20.26 -28.62
CA ASN A 525 28.30 19.34 -29.44
C ASN A 525 29.27 20.11 -30.34
N GLN A 526 28.81 21.18 -31.01
CA GLN A 526 29.66 22.03 -31.83
C GLN A 526 30.82 22.64 -31.02
N PHE A 527 30.54 23.14 -29.81
CA PHE A 527 31.58 23.63 -28.91
C PHE A 527 32.57 22.51 -28.54
N MET A 528 32.06 21.33 -28.16
CA MET A 528 32.90 20.21 -27.73
C MET A 528 33.72 19.58 -28.86
N ASP A 529 33.29 19.72 -30.13
CA ASP A 529 33.99 19.24 -31.32
C ASP A 529 35.05 20.25 -31.79
N SER A 530 34.73 21.55 -31.73
CA SER A 530 35.55 22.59 -32.35
C SER A 530 36.54 23.24 -31.38
N ILE A 531 36.22 23.28 -30.08
CA ILE A 531 37.01 24.02 -29.09
C ILE A 531 37.91 23.07 -28.29
N LYS A 532 39.22 23.30 -28.38
CA LYS A 532 40.21 22.61 -27.54
C LYS A 532 40.13 23.14 -26.10
N ILE A 533 39.45 22.38 -25.23
CA ILE A 533 39.28 22.77 -23.81
C ILE A 533 40.64 22.86 -23.09
N ASN A 534 41.51 21.88 -23.30
CA ASN A 534 42.87 21.89 -22.75
C ASN A 534 43.79 22.73 -23.64
N CYS A 535 43.79 24.03 -23.42
CA CYS A 535 44.65 25.01 -24.08
C CYS A 535 45.77 25.51 -23.16
N ASP A 536 46.81 26.11 -23.74
CA ASP A 536 48.02 26.53 -23.02
C ASP A 536 47.77 27.69 -22.03
N SER A 537 46.71 28.46 -22.23
CA SER A 537 46.27 29.52 -21.29
C SER A 537 45.36 28.95 -20.20
N ASP A 538 45.86 28.94 -18.96
CA ASP A 538 45.10 28.51 -17.79
C ASP A 538 43.84 29.35 -17.54
N LYS A 539 43.90 30.66 -17.81
CA LYS A 539 42.75 31.56 -17.65
C LYS A 539 41.64 31.19 -18.62
N LEU A 540 41.99 30.87 -19.88
CA LEU A 540 41.03 30.51 -20.92
C LEU A 540 40.45 29.10 -20.67
N ARG A 541 41.31 28.14 -20.29
CA ARG A 541 40.89 26.78 -19.89
C ARG A 541 39.88 26.82 -18.75
N ARG A 542 40.16 27.57 -17.68
CA ARG A 542 39.23 27.72 -16.54
C ARG A 542 37.91 28.35 -16.97
N ASN A 543 37.94 29.35 -17.86
CA ASN A 543 36.72 29.97 -18.36
C ASN A 543 35.84 29.00 -19.17
N ARG A 544 36.46 28.19 -20.04
CA ARG A 544 35.78 27.13 -20.81
C ARG A 544 35.14 26.09 -19.90
N LEU A 545 35.85 25.67 -18.85
CA LEU A 545 35.33 24.73 -17.86
C LEU A 545 34.18 25.33 -17.02
N SER A 546 34.26 26.62 -16.68
CA SER A 546 33.14 27.34 -16.04
C SER A 546 31.93 27.49 -16.95
N LEU A 547 32.12 27.66 -18.27
CA LEU A 547 31.03 27.65 -19.24
C LEU A 547 30.38 26.26 -19.31
N LEU A 548 31.17 25.17 -19.32
CA LEU A 548 30.63 23.81 -19.27
C LEU A 548 29.94 23.48 -17.94
N GLU A 549 30.43 24.00 -16.80
CA GLU A 549 29.71 23.89 -15.53
C GLU A 549 28.36 24.59 -15.58
N ASN A 550 28.29 25.76 -16.24
CA ASN A 550 27.03 26.44 -16.50
C ASN A 550 26.08 25.59 -17.33
N VAL A 551 26.57 24.96 -18.41
CA VAL A 551 25.81 24.00 -19.22
C VAL A 551 25.24 22.88 -18.34
N VAL A 552 26.08 22.21 -17.53
CA VAL A 552 25.63 21.13 -16.62
C VAL A 552 24.54 21.62 -15.66
N SER A 553 24.67 22.85 -15.15
CA SER A 553 23.66 23.43 -14.26
C SER A 553 22.30 23.63 -14.94
N ILE A 554 22.27 23.88 -16.25
CA ILE A 554 21.02 24.03 -17.03
C ILE A 554 20.30 22.68 -17.15
N PHE A 555 21.02 21.58 -17.42
CA PHE A 555 20.43 20.24 -17.43
C PHE A 555 19.81 19.89 -16.06
N HIS A 556 20.49 20.28 -14.97
CA HIS A 556 20.01 20.07 -13.61
C HIS A 556 18.77 20.89 -13.22
N LEU A 557 18.34 21.86 -14.04
CA LEU A 557 17.03 22.49 -13.87
C LEU A 557 15.89 21.52 -14.16
N VAL A 558 16.11 20.54 -15.06
CA VAL A 558 15.10 19.58 -15.52
C VAL A 558 15.17 18.26 -14.77
N ALA A 559 16.37 17.66 -14.66
CA ALA A 559 16.61 16.40 -13.96
C ALA A 559 18.11 16.20 -13.64
N ASP A 560 18.42 15.30 -12.71
CA ASP A 560 19.79 14.81 -12.54
C ASP A 560 20.10 13.66 -13.52
N PHE A 561 20.49 14.03 -14.73
CA PHE A 561 20.83 13.08 -15.80
C PHE A 561 22.02 12.16 -15.47
N ASN A 562 22.82 12.43 -14.43
CA ASN A 562 23.88 11.48 -14.02
C ASN A 562 23.31 10.18 -13.46
N LEU A 563 22.08 10.22 -12.93
CA LEU A 563 21.44 9.04 -12.32
C LEU A 563 20.81 8.11 -13.37
N ILE A 564 20.62 8.61 -14.61
CA ILE A 564 19.95 7.88 -15.68
C ILE A 564 20.93 6.91 -16.34
N GLN A 565 20.57 5.63 -16.35
CA GLN A 565 21.34 4.58 -17.00
C GLN A 565 21.13 4.64 -18.51
N PHE A 566 22.24 4.56 -19.25
CA PHE A 566 22.20 4.47 -20.70
C PHE A 566 21.92 3.02 -21.09
N LYS A 567 20.78 2.73 -21.71
CA LYS A 567 20.61 1.47 -22.43
C LYS A 567 21.54 1.54 -23.64
N GLN A 568 22.68 0.87 -23.58
CA GLN A 568 23.26 0.37 -24.83
C GLN A 568 22.22 -0.61 -25.37
N TRP A 569 21.55 -0.25 -26.47
CA TRP A 569 20.95 -1.24 -27.35
C TRP A 569 22.10 -2.14 -27.82
N ILE A 570 22.39 -3.18 -27.05
CA ILE A 570 23.07 -4.35 -27.58
C ILE A 570 22.02 -4.99 -28.47
N ASN A 571 22.31 -5.04 -29.77
CA ASN A 571 21.63 -5.89 -30.74
C ASN A 571 21.59 -7.32 -30.20
N ALA A 572 20.56 -7.69 -29.44
CA ALA A 572 20.27 -9.07 -29.07
C ALA A 572 19.47 -9.77 -30.19
N GLN A 573 19.94 -9.61 -31.42
CA GLN A 573 19.55 -10.40 -32.60
C GLN A 573 20.77 -10.74 -33.49
N ALA A 574 21.97 -10.71 -32.94
CA ALA A 574 23.14 -11.30 -33.57
C ALA A 574 23.97 -12.04 -32.51
N ILE A 575 23.57 -13.27 -32.20
CA ILE A 575 24.36 -14.51 -32.02
C ILE A 575 23.37 -15.65 -31.82
#